data_AF-A0A941PZ65-F1
#
_entry.id   AF-A0A941PZ65-F1
#
_cell.length_a   1.000
_cell.length_b   1.000
_cell.length_c   1.000
_cell.angle_alpha   90.00
_cell.angle_beta   90.00
_cell.angle_gamma   90.00
#
_symmetry.space_group_name_H-M   'P 1'
#
loop_
_entity.id
_entity.type
_entity.pdbx_description
1 polymer ?
#
loop_
_entity_poly.entity_id
_entity_poly.type
_entity_poly.pdbx_seq_one_letter_code
_entity_poly.pdbx_strand_id
1 'polypeptide(L)'
;MSLPGLHPGDHVELERLGGLGGFGLPGSHIRSRAVFSADQLHEDERRLLATLLDAGGSTASPTRGAADAFRCRVTIERAGRRQVIEVPESALPARLTGQIRDELI
;
A
#
# COMPACT_ATOMS: atom_id res chain seq x y z
N MET A 1 22.30 16.45 -3.05
CA MET A 1 21.30 15.83 -3.96
C MET A 1 20.71 14.64 -3.22
N SER A 2 19.53 14.81 -2.64
CA SER A 2 18.81 13.73 -1.94
C SER A 2 17.94 13.01 -2.97
N LEU A 3 17.96 11.67 -3.00
CA LEU A 3 17.01 10.90 -3.81
C LEU A 3 15.58 11.39 -3.50
N PRO A 4 14.71 11.61 -4.51
CA PRO A 4 13.28 11.77 -4.29
C PRO A 4 12.73 10.41 -3.87
N GLY A 5 12.77 10.10 -2.57
CA GLY A 5 12.42 8.76 -2.07
C GLY A 5 12.24 8.74 -0.56
N LEU A 6 11.54 7.73 -0.05
CA LEU A 6 11.20 7.60 1.37
C LEU A 6 12.38 7.89 2.31
N HIS A 7 12.16 8.71 3.33
CA HIS A 7 13.11 8.91 4.42
C HIS A 7 12.90 7.84 5.49
N PRO A 8 13.95 7.42 6.23
CA PRO A 8 13.85 6.38 7.25
C PRO A 8 12.77 6.65 8.31
N GLY A 9 12.52 7.91 8.66
CA GLY A 9 11.47 8.31 9.59
C GLY A 9 10.08 8.53 8.97
N ASP A 10 9.91 8.24 7.68
CA ASP A 10 8.59 8.32 7.04
C ASP A 10 7.72 7.15 7.51
N HIS A 11 6.46 7.46 7.78
CA HIS A 11 5.46 6.47 8.14
C HIS A 11 4.85 5.88 6.88
N VAL A 12 4.75 4.56 6.80
CA VAL A 12 4.18 3.85 5.66
C VAL A 12 3.06 2.95 6.14
N GLU A 13 1.89 3.13 5.53
CA GLU A 13 0.72 2.28 5.75
C GLU A 13 0.34 1.62 4.42
N LEU A 14 0.15 0.31 4.48
CA LEU A 14 -0.42 -0.49 3.40
C LEU A 14 -1.80 -0.95 3.83
N GLU A 15 -2.81 -0.67 3.02
CA GLU A 15 -4.18 -1.14 3.21
C GLU A 15 -4.59 -1.97 2.00
N ARG A 16 -4.99 -3.21 2.20
CA ARG A 16 -5.53 -4.05 1.12
C ARG A 16 -6.99 -3.65 0.87
N LEU A 17 -7.32 -3.39 -0.39
CA LEU A 17 -8.62 -2.97 -0.89
C LEU A 17 -9.20 -4.04 -1.83
N GLY A 18 -10.45 -4.44 -1.59
CA GLY A 18 -11.17 -5.42 -2.43
C GLY A 18 -10.85 -6.88 -2.10
N GLY A 19 -11.49 -7.80 -2.82
CA GLY A 19 -11.15 -9.24 -2.90
C GLY A 19 -11.89 -10.22 -1.98
N LEU A 20 -12.94 -9.81 -1.28
CA LEU A 20 -14.04 -10.71 -0.92
C LEU A 20 -15.33 -9.90 -1.04
N GLY A 21 -16.26 -10.33 -1.89
CA GLY A 21 -17.57 -9.69 -2.03
C GLY A 21 -18.30 -9.62 -0.69
N GLY A 22 -18.24 -8.48 -0.02
CA GLY A 22 -19.07 -8.20 1.14
C GLY A 22 -18.92 -9.17 2.33
N PHE A 23 -17.77 -9.83 2.52
CA PHE A 23 -17.49 -10.52 3.80
C PHE A 23 -17.04 -9.51 4.87
N GLY A 24 -17.88 -8.51 5.08
CA GLY A 24 -18.19 -8.01 6.41
C GLY A 24 -19.69 -8.22 6.55
N LEU A 25 -20.12 -9.11 7.45
CA LEU A 25 -21.52 -9.13 7.87
C LEU A 25 -21.94 -7.68 8.18
N PRO A 26 -23.22 -7.29 8.03
CA PRO A 26 -23.68 -5.99 8.50
C PRO A 26 -23.17 -5.74 9.95
N GLY A 27 -22.26 -4.77 10.12
CA GLY A 27 -21.60 -4.47 11.41
C GLY A 27 -20.24 -5.13 11.67
N SER A 28 -19.68 -5.90 10.74
CA SER A 28 -18.28 -6.37 10.79
C SER A 28 -17.40 -5.41 10.02
N HIS A 29 -16.72 -4.52 10.73
CA HIS A 29 -15.76 -3.62 10.14
C HIS A 29 -14.37 -4.27 10.23
N ILE A 30 -14.00 -5.08 9.23
CA ILE A 30 -12.64 -5.64 9.13
C ILE A 30 -11.83 -4.75 8.20
N ARG A 31 -10.64 -4.35 8.64
CA ARG A 31 -9.66 -3.62 7.83
C ARG A 31 -8.40 -4.47 7.70
N SER A 32 -7.89 -4.63 6.49
CA SER A 32 -6.64 -5.35 6.24
C SER A 32 -5.50 -4.32 6.09
N ARG A 33 -4.68 -4.12 7.12
CA ARG A 33 -3.57 -3.15 7.06
C ARG A 33 -2.23 -3.67 7.59
N ALA A 34 -1.16 -3.03 7.15
CA ALA A 34 0.18 -3.08 7.74
C ALA A 34 0.69 -1.66 7.91
N VAL A 35 1.39 -1.41 9.01
CA VAL A 35 1.96 -0.10 9.33
C VAL A 35 3.40 -0.30 9.77
N PHE A 36 4.32 0.43 9.17
CA PHE A 36 5.75 0.34 9.46
C PHE A 36 6.45 1.67 9.18
N SER A 37 7.59 1.85 9.84
CA SER A 37 8.51 2.95 9.53
C SER A 37 9.37 2.56 8.33
N ALA A 38 9.73 3.54 7.50
CA ALA A 38 10.48 3.27 6.29
C ALA A 38 11.88 2.67 6.56
N ASP A 39 12.46 2.84 7.76
CA ASP A 39 13.71 2.17 8.16
C ASP A 39 13.57 0.64 8.29
N GLN A 40 12.35 0.14 8.52
CA GLN A 40 12.05 -1.29 8.63
C GLN A 40 11.94 -1.96 7.26
N LEU A 41 11.88 -1.16 6.18
CA LEU A 41 11.83 -1.64 4.81
C LEU A 41 13.22 -1.94 4.27
N HIS A 42 13.33 -3.03 3.52
CA HIS A 42 14.51 -3.31 2.73
C HIS A 42 14.75 -2.20 1.69
N GLU A 43 15.99 -2.05 1.25
CA GLU A 43 16.35 -1.03 0.26
C GLU A 43 15.57 -1.18 -1.05
N ASP A 44 15.36 -2.42 -1.50
CA ASP A 44 14.57 -2.71 -2.71
C ASP A 44 13.10 -2.31 -2.55
N GLU A 45 12.52 -2.54 -1.36
CA GLU A 45 11.15 -2.16 -1.03
C GLU A 45 10.99 -0.63 -1.01
N ARG A 46 11.95 0.08 -0.39
CA ARG A 46 11.98 1.55 -0.37
C ARG A 46 12.08 2.14 -1.77
N ARG A 47 12.97 1.59 -2.62
CA ARG A 47 13.13 2.05 -4.01
C ARG A 47 11.87 1.82 -4.83
N LEU A 48 11.22 0.67 -4.69
CA LEU A 48 9.98 0.38 -5.38
C LEU A 48 8.87 1.36 -4.97
N LEU A 49 8.64 1.53 -3.66
CA LEU A 49 7.63 2.48 -3.17
C LEU A 49 7.92 3.91 -3.62
N ALA A 50 9.18 4.35 -3.56
CA ALA A 50 9.58 5.66 -4.08
C ALA A 50 9.28 5.81 -5.58
N THR A 51 9.55 4.76 -6.37
CA THR A 51 9.25 4.75 -7.82
C THR A 51 7.76 4.82 -8.09
N LEU A 52 6.94 4.07 -7.33
CA LEU A 52 5.48 4.08 -7.46
C LEU A 52 4.89 5.46 -7.09
N LEU A 53 5.47 6.13 -6.10
CA LEU A 53 5.07 7.49 -5.71
C LEU A 53 5.44 8.53 -6.77
N ASP A 54 6.65 8.46 -7.34
CA ASP A 54 7.13 9.37 -8.38
C ASP A 54 6.31 9.22 -9.67
N ALA A 55 5.92 7.98 -10.00
CA ALA A 55 5.01 7.67 -11.10
C ALA A 55 3.54 8.08 -10.82
N GLY A 56 3.25 8.70 -9.68
CA GLY A 56 1.90 9.13 -9.31
C GLY A 56 0.90 7.99 -9.14
N GLY A 57 1.37 6.78 -8.80
CA GLY A 57 0.54 5.58 -8.72
C GLY A 57 0.06 5.04 -10.08
N SER A 58 0.55 5.56 -11.20
CA SER A 58 0.14 5.10 -12.53
C SER A 58 0.94 3.88 -12.97
N THR A 59 0.68 2.73 -12.34
CA THR A 59 1.05 1.43 -12.91
C THR A 59 -0.23 0.69 -13.33
N ALA A 60 -0.61 0.94 -14.59
CA ALA A 60 -1.69 0.35 -15.37
C ALA A 60 -3.13 0.74 -14.97
N SER A 61 -3.79 1.42 -15.90
CA SER A 61 -5.26 1.46 -16.01
C SER A 61 -5.85 0.07 -15.75
N PRO A 62 -6.97 -0.04 -15.02
CA PRO A 62 -7.59 -1.33 -14.77
C PRO A 62 -7.96 -1.95 -16.12
N THR A 63 -7.28 -3.04 -16.48
CA THR A 63 -7.76 -3.93 -17.54
C THR A 63 -9.20 -4.28 -17.18
N ARG A 64 -10.13 -3.88 -18.05
CA ARG A 64 -11.58 -4.12 -17.95
C ARG A 64 -11.78 -5.65 -17.87
N GLY A 65 -11.78 -6.19 -16.65
CA GLY A 65 -11.67 -7.62 -16.36
C GLY A 65 -11.12 -7.97 -14.96
N ALA A 66 -10.47 -7.02 -14.26
CA ALA A 66 -9.91 -7.23 -12.92
C ALA A 66 -10.91 -7.00 -11.76
N ALA A 67 -12.14 -7.52 -11.87
CA ALA A 67 -13.14 -7.42 -10.81
C ALA A 67 -12.74 -8.17 -9.53
N ASP A 68 -11.86 -9.17 -9.65
CA ASP A 68 -11.43 -10.06 -8.56
C ASP A 68 -9.99 -9.80 -8.08
N ALA A 69 -9.32 -8.75 -8.56
CA ALA A 69 -7.95 -8.45 -8.17
C ALA A 69 -7.90 -7.52 -6.94
N PHE A 70 -7.23 -7.97 -5.88
CA PHE A 70 -6.91 -7.13 -4.73
C PHE A 70 -6.07 -5.92 -5.16
N ARG A 71 -6.43 -4.76 -4.63
CA ARG A 71 -5.63 -3.53 -4.71
C ARG A 71 -4.99 -3.28 -3.36
N CYS A 72 -3.96 -2.45 -3.33
CA CYS A 72 -3.37 -1.95 -2.12
C CYS A 72 -3.26 -0.44 -2.18
N ARG A 73 -3.77 0.22 -1.16
CA ARG A 73 -3.55 1.64 -0.91
C ARG A 73 -2.26 1.77 -0.10
N VAL A 74 -1.29 2.47 -0.67
CA VAL A 74 -0.06 2.86 -0.01
C VAL A 74 -0.23 4.30 0.45
N THR A 75 -0.20 4.52 1.77
CA THR A 75 -0.15 5.84 2.38
C THR A 75 1.25 6.07 2.93
N ILE A 76 1.84 7.21 2.60
CA ILE A 76 3.13 7.65 3.15
C ILE A 76 2.93 9.00 3.81
N GLU A 77 3.28 9.09 5.10
CA GLU A 77 3.25 10.33 5.85
C GLU A 77 4.68 10.81 6.14
N ARG A 78 4.96 12.04 5.73
CA ARG A 78 6.25 12.71 5.88
C ARG A 78 6.04 14.10 6.44
N ALA A 79 6.49 14.36 7.66
CA ALA A 79 6.47 15.70 8.27
C ALA A 79 5.12 16.45 8.09
N GLY A 80 4.00 15.74 8.28
CA GLY A 80 2.65 16.29 8.14
C GLY A 80 2.09 16.34 6.70
N ARG A 81 2.86 15.90 5.69
CA ARG A 81 2.38 15.68 4.32
C ARG A 81 2.02 14.22 4.13
N ARG A 82 0.79 13.98 3.70
CA ARG A 82 0.29 12.64 3.38
C ARG A 82 0.21 12.47 1.87
N GLN A 83 0.89 11.46 1.34
CA GLN A 83 0.79 11.03 -0.05
C GLN A 83 0.14 9.66 -0.10
N VAL A 84 -0.84 9.49 -1.00
CA VAL A 84 -1.59 8.24 -1.14
C VAL A 84 -1.56 7.82 -2.60
N ILE A 85 -1.24 6.55 -2.85
CA ILE A 85 -1.37 5.92 -4.16
C ILE A 85 -2.10 4.59 -4.01
N GLU A 86 -2.84 4.19 -5.03
CA GLU A 86 -3.48 2.89 -5.10
C GLU A 86 -2.86 2.09 -6.24
N VAL A 87 -2.33 0.92 -5.92
CA VAL A 87 -1.67 0.04 -6.88
C VAL A 87 -2.29 -1.35 -6.82
N PRO A 88 -2.19 -2.16 -7.87
CA PRO A 88 -2.52 -3.59 -7.78
C PRO A 88 -1.68 -4.24 -6.67
N GLU A 89 -2.25 -5.17 -5.89
CA GLU A 89 -1.46 -5.89 -4.88
C GLU A 89 -0.27 -6.62 -5.50
N SER A 90 -0.41 -7.09 -6.75
CA SER A 90 0.66 -7.71 -7.54
C SER A 90 1.82 -6.78 -7.90
N ALA A 91 1.65 -5.46 -7.79
CA ALA A 91 2.72 -4.49 -8.00
C ALA A 91 3.60 -4.31 -6.74
N LEU A 92 3.19 -4.87 -5.59
CA LEU A 92 3.94 -4.84 -4.36
C LEU A 92 4.69 -6.16 -4.13
N PRO A 93 5.84 -6.15 -3.43
CA PRO A 93 6.56 -7.36 -3.07
C PRO A 93 5.73 -8.19 -2.09
N ALA A 94 5.74 -9.50 -2.25
CA ALA A 94 5.01 -10.42 -1.37
C ALA A 94 5.40 -10.30 0.11
N ARG A 95 6.62 -9.82 0.41
CA ARG A 95 7.07 -9.53 1.77
C ARG A 95 6.30 -8.38 2.42
N LEU A 96 5.91 -7.37 1.65
CA LEU A 96 5.11 -6.25 2.15
C LEU A 96 3.64 -6.67 2.33
N THR A 97 3.08 -7.33 1.32
CA THR A 97 1.67 -7.75 1.36
C THR A 97 1.43 -8.88 2.37
N GLY A 98 2.43 -9.72 2.63
CA GLY A 98 2.39 -10.75 3.68
C GLY A 98 2.42 -10.20 5.11
N GLN A 99 2.75 -8.91 5.29
CA GLN A 99 2.67 -8.23 6.58
C GLN A 99 1.29 -7.65 6.86
N ILE A 100 0.42 -7.56 5.84
CA ILE A 100 -0.95 -7.06 6.00
C ILE A 100 -1.72 -8.05 6.88
N ARG A 101 -2.28 -7.53 7.97
CA ARG A 101 -3.11 -8.29 8.90
C ARG A 101 -4.52 -7.74 8.91
N ASP A 102 -5.48 -8.64 9.08
CA ASP A 102 -6.87 -8.28 9.28
C ASP A 102 -7.06 -7.85 10.74
N GLU A 103 -7.57 -6.64 10.94
CA GLU A 103 -7.96 -6.09 12.23
C GLU A 103 -9.47 -5.81 12.26
N LEU A 104 -10.07 -6.01 13.42
CA LEU A 104 -11.45 -5.60 13.70
C LEU A 104 -11.43 -4.13 14.14
N ILE A 105 -12.29 -3.29 13.57
CA ILE A 105 -12.44 -1.86 13.92
C ILE A 105 -13.84 -1.55 14.43
#